data_AF-A0A1Z5SDF5-F1
#
_entry.id   AF-A0A1Z5SDF5-F1
#
_cell.length_a   1.000
_cell.length_b   1.000
_cell.length_c   1.000
_cell.angle_alpha   90.00
_cell.angle_beta   90.00
_cell.angle_gamma   90.00
#
_symmetry.space_group_name_H-M   'P 1'
#
loop_
_entity.id
_entity.type
_entity.pdbx_description
1 polymer ?
#
loop_
_entity_poly.entity_id
_entity_poly.type
_entity_poly.pdbx_seq_one_letter_code
_entity_poly.pdbx_strand_id
1 'polypeptide(L)'
;MAMLKKEILAKLYSFRGLDKYATFGKAQAGIIHSPDDQQDIISGILDKCCKELIIEIESSKRAAKTALKTIIARHMDEIMQAPVNTENKDFGYHLCYFLAEKAGVDMWRHSDTKIWGYWKVEENKLKNVTRTRQAKKK
;
A
#
# COMPACT_ATOMS: atom_id res chain seq x y z
N MET A 1 11.00 16.31 -3.23
CA MET A 1 10.42 17.07 -2.11
C MET A 1 10.25 16.10 -0.95
N ALA A 2 10.79 16.40 0.23
CA ALA A 2 10.55 15.59 1.41
C ALA A 2 9.13 15.87 1.90
N MET A 3 8.28 14.84 1.93
CA MET A 3 6.90 14.96 2.41
C MET A 3 6.92 15.21 3.93
N LEU A 4 6.08 16.12 4.43
CA LEU A 4 6.08 16.48 5.84
C LEU A 4 5.48 15.32 6.67
N LYS A 5 6.06 15.03 7.85
CA LYS A 5 5.60 13.97 8.78
C LYS A 5 4.08 13.99 8.98
N LYS A 6 3.49 15.17 9.14
CA LYS A 6 2.04 15.36 9.31
C LYS A 6 1.23 14.91 8.08
N GLU A 7 1.73 15.16 6.87
CA GLU A 7 1.06 14.76 5.62
C GLU A 7 1.10 13.23 5.43
N ILE A 8 2.21 12.60 5.82
CA ILE A 8 2.34 11.15 5.78
C ILE A 8 1.34 10.51 6.74
N LEU A 9 1.28 10.98 7.99
CA LEU A 9 0.35 10.50 8.99
C LEU A 9 -1.12 10.68 8.55
N ALA A 10 -1.47 11.85 8.02
CA ALA A 10 -2.83 12.10 7.51
C ALA A 10 -3.24 11.09 6.43
N LYS A 11 -2.32 10.73 5.52
CA LYS A 11 -2.57 9.73 4.48
C LYS A 11 -2.72 8.32 5.04
N LEU A 12 -1.90 7.94 6.02
CA LEU A 12 -1.99 6.63 6.68
C LEU A 12 -3.29 6.49 7.50
N TYR A 13 -3.68 7.52 8.25
CA TYR A 13 -4.97 7.52 8.96
C TYR A 13 -6.15 7.44 7.99
N SER A 14 -6.09 8.18 6.88
CA SER A 14 -7.12 8.10 5.84
C SER A 14 -7.19 6.68 5.27
N PHE A 15 -6.05 6.08 4.91
CA PHE A 15 -5.99 4.71 4.37
C PHE A 15 -6.58 3.67 5.31
N ARG A 16 -6.27 3.75 6.61
CA ARG A 16 -6.80 2.82 7.63
C ARG A 16 -8.33 2.83 7.69
N GLY A 17 -8.95 3.99 7.51
CA GLY A 17 -10.41 4.16 7.53
C GLY A 17 -11.12 3.80 6.22
N LEU A 18 -10.39 3.47 5.16
CA LEU A 18 -10.98 3.09 3.88
C LEU A 18 -11.38 1.62 3.87
N ASP A 19 -12.49 1.35 3.19
CA ASP A 19 -12.76 0.03 2.65
C ASP A 19 -11.83 -0.21 1.45
N LYS A 20 -10.88 -1.13 1.62
CA LYS A 20 -9.81 -1.37 0.66
C LYS A 20 -10.37 -1.99 -0.62
N TYR A 21 -11.32 -2.90 -0.51
CA TYR A 21 -11.91 -3.59 -1.64
C TYR A 21 -12.92 -2.69 -2.39
N ALA A 22 -13.71 -1.89 -1.70
CA ALA A 22 -14.58 -0.91 -2.36
C ALA A 22 -13.80 0.22 -3.03
N THR A 23 -12.70 0.68 -2.39
CA THR A 23 -11.92 1.82 -2.89
C THR A 23 -10.95 1.42 -4.00
N PHE A 24 -10.23 0.32 -3.80
CA PHE A 24 -9.17 -0.15 -4.71
C PHE A 24 -9.57 -1.32 -5.58
N GLY A 25 -10.67 -2.02 -5.27
CA GLY A 25 -11.07 -3.19 -6.05
C GLY A 25 -11.49 -2.88 -7.48
N LYS A 26 -11.87 -1.63 -7.78
CA LYS A 26 -12.08 -1.19 -9.18
C LYS A 26 -10.82 -1.19 -10.03
N ALA A 27 -9.65 -1.16 -9.39
CA ALA A 27 -8.39 -1.08 -10.10
C ALA A 27 -7.80 -2.46 -10.45
N GLN A 28 -8.32 -3.54 -9.84
CA GLN A 28 -7.95 -4.92 -10.17
C GLN A 28 -9.23 -5.71 -10.48
N ALA A 29 -9.42 -6.08 -11.75
CA ALA A 29 -10.59 -6.84 -12.17
C ALA A 29 -10.67 -8.18 -11.39
N GLY A 30 -11.87 -8.57 -10.97
CA GLY A 30 -12.12 -9.84 -10.25
C GLY A 30 -12.04 -9.74 -8.73
N ILE A 31 -11.25 -8.80 -8.18
CA ILE A 31 -11.03 -8.75 -6.72
C ILE A 31 -12.28 -8.38 -5.93
N ILE A 32 -13.22 -7.65 -6.55
CA ILE A 32 -14.52 -7.26 -5.96
C ILE A 32 -15.43 -8.47 -5.66
N HIS A 33 -15.13 -9.64 -6.23
CA HIS A 33 -15.86 -10.89 -6.01
C HIS A 33 -15.12 -11.83 -5.06
N SER A 34 -14.05 -11.34 -4.41
CA SER A 34 -13.31 -12.13 -3.42
C SER A 34 -14.21 -12.55 -2.27
N PRO A 35 -14.07 -13.78 -1.75
CA PRO A 35 -14.78 -14.20 -0.54
C PRO A 35 -14.48 -13.25 0.64
N ASP A 36 -15.51 -12.90 1.40
CA ASP A 36 -15.43 -11.93 2.51
C ASP A 36 -14.36 -12.31 3.54
N ASP A 37 -14.20 -13.60 3.83
CA ASP A 37 -13.16 -14.13 4.73
C ASP A 37 -11.74 -13.81 4.23
N GLN A 38 -11.51 -13.88 2.92
CA GLN A 38 -10.21 -13.52 2.33
C GLN A 38 -10.00 -12.00 2.32
N GLN A 39 -11.08 -11.23 2.10
CA GLN A 39 -11.03 -9.77 2.17
C GLN A 39 -10.66 -9.29 3.57
N ASP A 40 -11.23 -9.91 4.60
CA ASP A 40 -10.95 -9.61 6.00
C ASP A 40 -9.51 -9.95 6.39
N ILE A 41 -8.97 -11.09 5.91
CA ILE A 41 -7.58 -11.47 6.17
C ILE A 41 -6.61 -10.43 5.60
N ILE A 42 -6.75 -10.07 4.32
CA ILE A 42 -5.87 -9.10 3.68
C ILE A 42 -6.04 -7.70 4.28
N SER A 43 -7.28 -7.27 4.50
CA SER A 43 -7.57 -5.97 5.12
C SER A 43 -6.96 -5.89 6.53
N GLY A 44 -7.05 -6.96 7.31
CA GLY A 44 -6.45 -7.04 8.64
C GLY A 44 -4.94 -6.92 8.63
N ILE A 45 -4.25 -7.58 7.71
CA ILE A 45 -2.79 -7.47 7.55
C ILE A 45 -2.41 -6.05 7.14
N LEU A 46 -3.14 -5.44 6.21
CA LEU A 46 -2.90 -4.06 5.76
C LEU A 46 -3.14 -3.03 6.85
N ASP A 47 -4.18 -3.21 7.67
CA ASP A 47 -4.47 -2.33 8.80
C ASP A 47 -3.41 -2.43 9.90
N LYS A 48 -2.90 -3.64 10.14
CA LYS A 48 -1.76 -3.87 11.05
C LYS A 48 -0.50 -3.18 10.53
N CYS A 49 -0.17 -3.35 9.24
CA CYS A 49 0.93 -2.66 8.59
C CYS A 49 0.82 -1.13 8.72
N CYS A 50 -0.37 -0.59 8.44
CA CYS A 50 -0.62 0.84 8.53
C CYS A 50 -0.47 1.35 9.98
N LYS A 51 -0.99 0.60 10.97
CA LYS A 51 -0.86 0.95 12.40
C LYS A 51 0.60 0.99 12.84
N GLU A 52 1.40 0.00 12.46
CA GLU A 52 2.82 -0.04 12.82
C GLU A 52 3.63 1.09 12.17
N LEU A 53 3.35 1.39 10.89
CA LEU A 53 3.95 2.54 10.21
C LEU A 53 3.61 3.85 10.92
N ILE A 54 2.35 4.05 11.34
CA ILE A 54 1.93 5.22 12.11
C ILE A 54 2.74 5.32 13.41
N ILE A 55 2.81 4.23 14.19
CA ILE A 55 3.53 4.20 15.47
C ILE A 55 5.01 4.53 15.27
N GLU A 56 5.67 3.93 14.27
CA GLU A 56 7.08 4.17 13.97
C GLU A 56 7.32 5.64 13.57
N ILE A 57 6.42 6.21 12.77
CA ILE A 57 6.50 7.61 12.36
C ILE A 57 6.23 8.56 13.52
N GLU A 58 5.25 8.27 14.38
CA GLU A 58 4.89 9.10 15.53
C GLU A 58 5.98 9.11 16.60
N SER A 59 6.44 7.92 17.01
CA SER A 59 7.43 7.73 18.08
C SER A 59 8.80 8.29 17.75
N SER A 60 9.16 8.32 16.46
CA SER A 60 10.44 8.84 16.00
C SER A 60 10.39 10.34 15.69
N LYS A 61 11.38 11.11 16.16
CA LYS A 61 11.65 12.48 15.64
C LYS A 61 11.91 12.44 14.13
N ARG A 62 12.55 11.37 13.65
CA ARG A 62 12.76 11.06 12.24
C ARG A 62 12.77 9.54 12.06
N ALA A 63 11.68 8.98 11.54
CA ALA A 63 11.61 7.54 11.28
C ALA A 63 12.72 7.11 10.32
N ALA A 64 13.43 6.05 10.68
CA ALA A 64 14.48 5.50 9.83
C ALA A 64 13.83 4.83 8.61
N LYS A 65 14.27 5.19 7.40
CA LYS A 65 13.77 4.55 6.17
C LYS A 65 13.93 3.03 6.21
N THR A 66 14.97 2.54 6.85
CA THR A 66 15.22 1.10 7.04
C THR A 66 14.16 0.45 7.94
N ALA A 67 13.79 1.08 9.05
CA ALA A 67 12.74 0.57 9.94
C ALA A 67 11.39 0.48 9.22
N LEU A 68 11.01 1.53 8.50
CA LEU A 68 9.78 1.55 7.71
C LEU A 68 9.79 0.47 6.61
N LYS A 69 10.92 0.27 5.91
CA LYS A 69 11.07 -0.82 4.93
C LYS A 69 10.88 -2.20 5.57
N THR A 70 11.45 -2.42 6.74
CA THR A 70 11.34 -3.70 7.46
C THR A 70 9.90 -4.00 7.86
N ILE A 71 9.17 -3.00 8.36
CA ILE A 71 7.74 -3.13 8.68
C ILE A 71 6.96 -3.57 7.44
N ILE A 72 7.13 -2.86 6.32
CA ILE A 72 6.39 -3.16 5.10
C ILE A 72 6.77 -4.54 4.55
N ALA A 73 8.07 -4.87 4.48
CA ALA A 73 8.54 -6.16 3.97
C ALA A 73 7.94 -7.32 4.76
N ARG A 74 7.91 -7.22 6.09
CA ARG A 74 7.31 -8.25 6.95
C ARG A 74 5.84 -8.48 6.62
N HIS A 75 5.07 -7.42 6.42
CA HIS A 75 3.65 -7.56 6.08
C HIS A 75 3.43 -8.03 4.64
N MET A 76 4.33 -7.72 3.71
CA MET A 76 4.31 -8.32 2.37
C MET A 76 4.52 -9.83 2.46
N ASP A 77 5.46 -10.29 3.29
CA ASP A 77 5.68 -11.73 3.53
C ASP A 77 4.46 -12.38 4.21
N GLU A 78 3.83 -11.70 5.18
CA GLU A 78 2.59 -12.15 5.84
C GLU A 78 1.44 -12.33 4.84
N ILE A 79 1.29 -11.42 3.87
CA ILE A 79 0.31 -11.54 2.77
C ILE A 79 0.63 -12.73 1.87
N MET A 80 1.90 -12.93 1.50
CA MET A 80 2.29 -14.05 0.63
C MET A 80 2.04 -15.41 1.29
N GLN A 81 2.15 -15.48 2.62
CA GLN A 81 1.89 -16.68 3.42
C GLN A 81 0.42 -16.87 3.80
N ALA A 82 -0.43 -15.84 3.62
CA ALA A 82 -1.84 -15.91 4.00
C ALA A 82 -2.59 -17.03 3.23
N PRO A 83 -3.57 -17.70 3.86
CA PRO A 83 -4.36 -18.76 3.24
C PRO A 83 -5.48 -18.18 2.36
N VAL A 84 -5.13 -17.30 1.43
CA VAL A 84 -6.06 -16.67 0.47
C VAL A 84 -5.63 -17.00 -0.97
N ASN A 85 -6.50 -16.76 -1.93
CA ASN A 85 -6.20 -17.00 -3.35
C ASN A 85 -5.10 -16.05 -3.86
N THR A 86 -4.50 -16.38 -5.01
CA THR A 86 -3.41 -15.60 -5.60
C THR A 86 -3.81 -14.15 -5.89
N GLU A 87 -5.04 -13.92 -6.35
CA GLU A 87 -5.53 -12.56 -6.66
C GLU A 87 -5.57 -11.66 -5.41
N ASN A 88 -5.99 -12.20 -4.27
CA ASN A 88 -5.99 -11.50 -2.98
C ASN A 88 -4.57 -11.25 -2.47
N LYS A 89 -3.64 -12.18 -2.68
CA LYS A 89 -2.22 -11.97 -2.36
C LYS A 89 -1.65 -10.83 -3.19
N ASP A 90 -1.87 -10.84 -4.50
CA ASP A 90 -1.38 -9.81 -5.41
C ASP A 90 -1.97 -8.44 -5.04
N PHE A 91 -3.29 -8.40 -4.77
CA PHE A 91 -3.97 -7.18 -4.33
C PHE A 91 -3.38 -6.62 -3.04
N GLY A 92 -3.22 -7.46 -2.02
CA GLY A 92 -2.59 -7.06 -0.75
C GLY A 92 -1.15 -6.57 -0.95
N TYR A 93 -0.37 -7.28 -1.76
CA TYR A 93 1.02 -6.94 -2.08
C TYR A 93 1.12 -5.57 -2.76
N HIS A 94 0.19 -5.27 -3.65
CA HIS A 94 0.07 -3.96 -4.31
C HIS A 94 -0.29 -2.84 -3.32
N LEU A 95 -1.18 -3.10 -2.37
CA LEU A 95 -1.53 -2.13 -1.33
C LEU A 95 -0.37 -1.88 -0.34
N CYS A 96 0.48 -2.87 -0.07
CA CYS A 96 1.73 -2.66 0.67
C CYS A 96 2.69 -1.70 -0.05
N TYR A 97 2.81 -1.79 -1.38
CA TYR A 97 3.59 -0.82 -2.15
C TYR A 97 3.00 0.59 -2.10
N PHE A 98 1.66 0.70 -2.16
CA PHE A 98 0.99 1.97 -2.01
C PHE A 98 1.31 2.61 -0.65
N LEU A 99 1.23 1.82 0.44
CA LEU A 99 1.60 2.26 1.78
C LEU A 99 3.07 2.71 1.88
N ALA A 100 3.98 1.96 1.25
CA ALA A 100 5.40 2.31 1.20
C ALA A 100 5.63 3.70 0.59
N GLU A 101 5.02 3.95 -0.56
CA GLU A 101 5.13 5.23 -1.23
C GLU A 101 4.58 6.36 -0.35
N LYS A 102 3.43 6.15 0.31
CA LYS A 102 2.85 7.18 1.20
C LYS A 102 3.69 7.41 2.44
N ALA A 103 4.38 6.39 2.94
CA ALA A 103 5.38 6.50 4.00
C ALA A 103 6.71 7.16 3.54
N GLY A 104 6.85 7.51 2.25
CA GLY A 104 8.07 8.10 1.71
C GLY A 104 9.22 7.11 1.54
N VAL A 105 8.89 5.83 1.43
CA VAL A 105 9.81 4.71 1.31
C VAL A 105 9.70 4.08 -0.06
N ASP A 106 10.83 3.88 -0.71
CA ASP A 106 10.90 3.13 -1.96
C ASP A 106 11.25 1.67 -1.67
N MET A 107 10.31 0.77 -1.96
CA MET A 107 10.43 -0.69 -1.77
C MET A 107 10.94 -1.41 -3.03
N TRP A 108 11.41 -0.68 -4.05
CA TRP A 108 11.90 -1.28 -5.29
C TRP A 108 13.06 -2.27 -5.02
N ARG A 109 12.80 -3.55 -5.28
CA ARG A 109 13.79 -4.61 -5.52
C ARG A 109 13.46 -5.18 -6.90
N HIS A 110 14.34 -4.95 -7.89
CA HIS A 110 14.39 -5.67 -9.19
C HIS A 110 13.06 -6.20 -9.77
N SER A 111 12.02 -5.38 -9.85
CA SER A 111 10.76 -5.71 -10.50
C SER A 111 10.45 -4.60 -11.50
N ASP A 112 10.51 -4.91 -12.78
CA ASP A 112 10.34 -3.96 -13.88
C ASP A 112 8.91 -3.41 -14.00
N THR A 113 7.96 -3.93 -13.21
CA THR A 113 6.53 -3.61 -13.33
C THR A 113 6.06 -2.76 -12.15
N LYS A 114 6.22 -1.44 -12.26
CA LYS A 114 5.64 -0.47 -11.32
C LYS A 114 4.15 -0.29 -11.62
N ILE A 115 3.29 -1.19 -11.11
CA ILE A 115 1.85 -1.20 -11.44
C ILE A 115 1.07 -0.11 -10.66
N TRP A 116 1.50 0.27 -9.45
CA TRP A 116 0.63 1.02 -8.51
C TRP A 116 1.18 2.33 -7.94
N GLY A 117 2.38 2.76 -8.33
CA GLY A 117 2.97 4.00 -7.81
C GLY A 117 2.45 5.31 -8.46
N TYR A 118 1.22 5.29 -8.97
CA TYR A 118 0.60 6.39 -9.73
C TYR A 118 -0.81 6.75 -9.23
N TRP A 119 -1.28 6.13 -8.15
CA TRP A 119 -2.63 6.34 -7.65
C TRP A 119 -2.63 7.40 -6.53
N LYS A 120 -3.50 8.41 -6.66
CA LYS A 120 -3.78 9.41 -5.63
C LYS A 120 -5.19 9.16 -5.11
N VAL A 121 -5.31 8.87 -3.82
CA VAL A 121 -6.62 8.80 -3.17
C VAL A 121 -7.03 10.23 -2.81
N GLU A 122 -8.14 10.70 -3.38
CA GLU A 122 -8.80 11.95 -2.99
C GLU A 122 -10.27 11.63 -2.70
N GLU A 123 -10.79 12.08 -1.56
CA GLU A 123 -12.21 11.91 -1.17
C GLU A 123 -12.69 10.45 -1.20
N ASN A 124 -11.89 9.53 -0.64
CA ASN A 124 -12.16 8.07 -0.63
C ASN A 124 -12.37 7.45 -2.03
N LYS A 125 -11.91 8.12 -3.07
CA LYS A 125 -11.94 7.63 -4.45
C LYS A 125 -10.52 7.61 -5.02
N LEU A 126 -10.24 6.56 -5.77
CA LEU A 126 -9.02 6.46 -6.57
C LEU A 126 -9.07 7.49 -7.71
N LYS A 127 -8.21 8.51 -7.66
CA LYS A 127 -7.87 9.34 -8.81
C LYS A 127 -6.58 8.81 -9.44
N ASN A 128 -6.69 8.39 -10.70
CA ASN A 128 -5.54 8.06 -11.53
C ASN A 128 -4.66 9.31 -11.70
N VAL A 129 -3.41 9.27 -11.27
CA VAL A 129 -2.41 10.28 -11.64
C VAL A 129 -1.56 9.68 -12.75
N THR A 130 -2.04 9.82 -13.98
CA THR A 130 -1.30 9.47 -15.19
C THR A 130 -0.01 10.29 -15.25
N ARG A 131 1.07 9.73 -14.74
CA ARG A 131 2.43 10.01 -15.20
C ARG A 131 3.12 8.70 -15.53
N THR A 132 2.56 8.00 -16.52
CA THR A 132 3.36 7.12 -17.37
C THR A 132 4.48 7.97 -17.97
N ARG A 133 5.66 7.99 -17.32
CA ARG A 133 6.89 8.23 -18.06
C ARG A 133 7.00 7.05 -19.00
N GLN A 134 6.53 7.24 -20.24
CA GLN A 134 6.85 6.34 -21.33
C GLN A 134 8.37 6.18 -21.33
N ALA A 135 8.84 4.97 -21.03
CA ALA A 135 10.22 4.62 -21.29
C ALA A 135 10.42 4.81 -22.80
N LYS A 136 11.25 5.78 -23.20
CA LYS A 136 11.73 5.86 -24.57
C LYS A 136 12.47 4.55 -24.85
N LYS A 137 11.84 3.66 -25.63
CA LYS A 137 12.53 2.53 -26.25
C LYS A 137 13.71 3.13 -27.04
N LYS A 138 14.91 2.65 -26.72
CA LYS A 138 16.10 2.90 -27.52
C LYS A 138 16.28 1.71 -28.47
#